data_AF-A0A2Z6SH98-F1
#
_entry.id   AF-A0A2Z6SH98-F1
#
_cell.length_a   1.000
_cell.length_b   1.000
_cell.length_c   1.000
_cell.angle_alpha   90.00
_cell.angle_beta   90.00
_cell.angle_gamma   90.00
#
_symmetry.space_group_name_H-M   'P 1'
#
loop_
_entity.id
_entity.type
_entity.pdbx_description
1 polymer ?
#
loop_
_entity_poly.entity_id
_entity_poly.type
_entity_poly.pdbx_seq_one_letter_code
_entity_poly.pdbx_strand_id
1 'polypeptide(L)'
;MKSAIARNANGQCKLGYCYDHGMGTTKNELKAFEWYLKSAENGNIMAQKNLGYCYLNGSGTVKNEIKAFEWCLKSAEGGNAEAQNYVGKCYYDGALILIKQFIDIEKLQIMELKRQKRGDLSYDHSIII
;
A
#
# COMPACT_ATOMS: atom_id res chain seq x y z
N MET A 1 -2.89 25.80 -22.26
CA MET A 1 -3.85 24.88 -21.62
C MET A 1 -3.31 24.16 -20.38
N LYS A 2 -2.06 23.64 -20.37
CA LYS A 2 -1.45 23.00 -19.18
C LYS A 2 -1.46 23.86 -17.88
N SER A 3 -1.38 25.19 -17.99
CA SER A 3 -1.32 26.09 -16.82
C SER A 3 -2.65 26.24 -16.06
N ALA A 4 -3.81 26.12 -16.74
CA ALA A 4 -5.12 26.28 -16.09
C ALA A 4 -5.50 25.04 -15.26
N ILE A 5 -5.24 23.84 -15.82
CA ILE A 5 -5.44 22.56 -15.12
C ILE A 5 -4.47 22.47 -13.92
N ALA A 6 -3.21 22.86 -14.09
CA ALA A 6 -2.23 22.89 -13.00
C ALA A 6 -2.61 23.88 -11.87
N ARG A 7 -3.16 25.05 -12.22
CA ARG A 7 -3.70 26.00 -11.21
C ARG A 7 -4.89 25.42 -10.46
N ASN A 8 -5.77 24.69 -11.13
CA ASN A 8 -6.90 24.02 -10.50
C ASN A 8 -6.43 22.90 -9.56
N ALA A 9 -5.50 22.06 -10.01
CA ALA A 9 -4.99 20.93 -9.25
C ALA A 9 -4.29 21.36 -7.93
N ASN A 10 -3.47 22.41 -7.96
CA ASN A 10 -2.85 22.96 -6.74
C ASN A 10 -3.88 23.48 -5.73
N GLY A 11 -4.94 24.15 -6.21
CA GLY A 11 -6.04 24.61 -5.35
C GLY A 11 -6.81 23.46 -4.72
N GLN A 12 -7.14 22.43 -5.50
CA GLN A 12 -7.78 21.21 -5.01
C GLN A 12 -6.93 20.50 -3.95
N CYS A 13 -5.61 20.38 -4.15
CA CYS A 13 -4.70 19.78 -3.17
C CYS A 13 -4.72 20.57 -1.85
N LYS A 14 -4.68 21.90 -1.91
CA LYS A 14 -4.74 22.75 -0.72
C LYS A 14 -6.07 22.61 0.02
N LEU A 15 -7.18 22.53 -0.71
CA LEU A 15 -8.49 22.32 -0.11
C LEU A 15 -8.59 20.96 0.58
N GLY A 16 -8.05 19.91 -0.04
CA GLY A 16 -7.90 18.60 0.59
C GLY A 16 -7.11 18.69 1.90
N TYR A 17 -5.98 19.40 1.88
CA TYR A 17 -5.15 19.63 3.07
C TYR A 17 -5.89 20.38 4.18
N CYS A 18 -6.69 21.40 3.83
CA CYS A 18 -7.51 22.12 4.80
C CYS A 18 -8.52 21.20 5.49
N TYR A 19 -9.21 20.33 4.73
CA TYR A 19 -10.12 19.35 5.32
C TYR A 19 -9.39 18.29 6.15
N ASP A 20 -8.20 17.87 5.75
CA ASP A 20 -7.39 16.88 6.46
C ASP A 20 -6.94 17.38 7.85
N HIS A 21 -6.55 18.67 7.92
CA HIS A 21 -6.00 19.28 9.13
C HIS A 21 -6.97 20.21 9.88
N GLY A 22 -8.19 20.41 9.36
CA GLY A 22 -9.16 21.36 9.92
C GLY A 22 -8.72 22.83 9.82
N MET A 23 -7.96 23.21 8.79
CA MET A 23 -7.50 24.59 8.62
C MET A 23 -8.57 25.45 7.95
N GLY A 24 -9.17 26.37 8.70
CA GLY A 24 -10.24 27.24 8.20
C GLY A 24 -11.55 26.49 7.83
N THR A 25 -11.64 25.21 8.20
CA THR A 25 -12.80 24.33 8.01
C THR A 25 -12.80 23.26 9.10
N THR A 26 -13.90 22.55 9.30
CA THR A 26 -13.92 21.39 10.20
C THR A 26 -13.15 20.23 9.56
N LYS A 27 -12.31 19.54 10.35
CA LYS A 27 -11.59 18.36 9.89
C LYS A 27 -12.59 17.32 9.32
N ASN A 28 -12.32 16.82 8.13
CA ASN A 28 -13.14 15.82 7.45
C ASN A 28 -12.29 15.00 6.47
N GLU A 29 -11.95 13.78 6.86
CA GLU A 29 -11.04 12.92 6.09
C GLU A 29 -11.65 12.43 4.77
N LEU A 30 -12.96 12.21 4.72
CA LEU A 30 -13.67 11.83 3.49
C LEU A 30 -13.57 12.95 2.43
N LYS A 31 -13.84 14.20 2.82
CA LYS A 31 -13.70 15.35 1.91
C LYS A 31 -12.24 15.58 1.53
N ALA A 32 -11.30 15.40 2.46
CA ALA A 32 -9.88 15.48 2.15
C ALA A 32 -9.49 14.48 1.05
N PHE A 33 -9.91 13.22 1.21
CA PHE A 33 -9.70 12.16 0.23
C PHE A 33 -10.27 12.51 -1.15
N GLU A 34 -11.51 12.98 -1.22
CA GLU A 34 -12.15 13.39 -2.49
C GLU A 34 -11.38 14.49 -3.22
N TRP A 35 -10.88 15.50 -2.49
CA TRP A 35 -10.11 16.60 -3.08
C TRP A 35 -8.70 16.19 -3.48
N TYR A 36 -8.04 15.35 -2.68
CA TYR A 36 -6.77 14.76 -3.07
C TYR A 36 -6.92 13.89 -4.31
N LEU A 37 -7.98 13.09 -4.43
CA LEU A 37 -8.26 12.26 -5.60
C LEU A 37 -8.38 13.11 -6.87
N LYS A 38 -9.26 14.11 -6.87
CA LYS A 38 -9.43 15.03 -8.01
C LYS A 38 -8.13 15.72 -8.41
N SER A 39 -7.34 16.16 -7.43
CA SER A 39 -6.08 16.84 -7.66
C SER A 39 -5.00 15.89 -8.21
N ALA A 40 -4.92 14.68 -7.68
CA ALA A 40 -3.98 13.64 -8.07
C ALA A 40 -4.23 13.14 -9.50
N GLU A 41 -5.50 12.99 -9.89
CA GLU A 41 -5.92 12.68 -11.26
C GLU A 41 -5.52 13.77 -12.26
N ASN A 42 -5.48 15.04 -11.80
CA ASN A 42 -4.96 16.17 -12.59
C ASN A 42 -3.43 16.29 -12.55
N GLY A 43 -2.72 15.29 -12.03
CA GLY A 43 -1.26 15.22 -12.04
C GLY A 43 -0.56 16.02 -10.94
N ASN A 44 -1.28 16.44 -9.89
CA ASN A 44 -0.62 17.11 -8.76
C ASN A 44 0.19 16.11 -7.94
N ILE A 45 1.51 16.26 -7.96
CA ILE A 45 2.47 15.37 -7.30
C ILE A 45 2.21 15.28 -5.79
N MET A 46 1.95 16.40 -5.11
CA MET A 46 1.70 16.40 -3.67
C MET A 46 0.38 15.69 -3.32
N ALA A 47 -0.66 15.88 -4.14
CA ALA A 47 -1.93 15.20 -3.97
C ALA A 47 -1.82 13.70 -4.22
N GLN A 48 -1.01 13.26 -5.20
CA GLN A 48 -0.72 11.84 -5.44
C GLN A 48 -0.08 11.20 -4.20
N LYS A 49 0.92 11.86 -3.59
CA LYS A 49 1.50 11.43 -2.31
C LYS A 49 0.45 11.34 -1.20
N ASN A 50 -0.33 12.39 -1.00
CA ASN A 50 -1.33 12.45 0.08
C ASN A 50 -2.43 11.40 -0.12
N LEU A 51 -2.87 11.15 -1.36
CA LEU A 51 -3.81 10.09 -1.69
C LEU A 51 -3.23 8.70 -1.42
N GLY A 52 -1.93 8.50 -1.70
CA GLY A 52 -1.21 7.30 -1.31
C GLY A 52 -1.27 7.07 0.21
N TYR A 53 -1.04 8.12 1.00
CA TYR A 53 -1.18 8.05 2.47
C TYR A 53 -2.61 7.80 2.94
N CYS A 54 -3.62 8.38 2.28
CA CYS A 54 -5.02 8.07 2.60
C CYS A 54 -5.32 6.58 2.46
N TYR A 55 -4.86 5.94 1.37
CA TYR A 55 -5.01 4.50 1.20
C TYR A 55 -4.15 3.68 2.16
N LEU A 56 -2.96 4.15 2.55
CA LEU A 56 -2.10 3.46 3.51
C LEU A 56 -2.73 3.42 4.91
N ASN A 57 -3.35 4.52 5.33
CA ASN A 57 -3.89 4.69 6.68
C ASN A 57 -5.40 4.38 6.76
N GLY A 58 -6.10 4.28 5.63
CA GLY A 58 -7.56 4.21 5.61
C GLY A 58 -8.24 5.54 5.98
N SER A 59 -7.59 6.68 5.71
CA SER A 59 -8.13 8.00 6.02
C SER A 59 -9.10 8.44 4.92
N GLY A 60 -10.39 8.57 5.25
CA GLY A 60 -11.44 8.92 4.29
C GLY A 60 -11.73 7.83 3.24
N THR A 61 -11.12 6.65 3.36
CA THR A 61 -11.29 5.52 2.43
C THR A 61 -10.95 4.20 3.14
N VAL A 62 -11.18 3.06 2.49
CA VAL A 62 -10.74 1.76 3.00
C VAL A 62 -9.23 1.61 2.77
N LYS A 63 -8.50 1.12 3.78
CA LYS A 63 -7.07 0.83 3.66
C LYS A 63 -6.79 -0.11 2.48
N ASN A 64 -5.84 0.26 1.62
CA ASN A 64 -5.43 -0.53 0.46
C ASN A 64 -3.96 -0.25 0.10
N GLU A 65 -3.08 -1.19 0.46
CA GLU A 65 -1.63 -1.02 0.29
C GLU A 65 -1.19 -1.01 -1.19
N ILE A 66 -1.90 -1.72 -2.07
CA ILE A 66 -1.62 -1.73 -3.51
C ILE A 66 -1.92 -0.35 -4.11
N LYS A 67 -3.10 0.22 -3.81
CA LYS A 67 -3.44 1.58 -4.28
C LYS A 67 -2.53 2.64 -3.67
N ALA A 68 -2.13 2.47 -2.41
CA ALA A 68 -1.15 3.36 -1.78
C ALA A 68 0.17 3.37 -2.57
N PHE A 69 0.68 2.18 -2.91
CA PHE A 69 1.88 2.02 -3.73
C PHE A 69 1.74 2.65 -5.11
N GLU A 70 0.65 2.38 -5.83
CA GLU A 70 0.41 2.94 -7.18
C GLU A 70 0.43 4.49 -7.19
N TRP A 71 -0.22 5.13 -6.22
CA TRP A 71 -0.25 6.59 -6.13
C TRP A 71 1.08 7.19 -5.68
N CYS A 72 1.75 6.56 -4.72
CA CYS A 72 3.10 6.96 -4.32
C CYS A 72 4.12 6.78 -5.46
N LEU A 73 4.01 5.73 -6.28
CA LEU A 73 4.88 5.52 -7.44
C LEU A 73 4.75 6.67 -8.46
N LYS A 74 3.52 7.06 -8.82
CA LYS A 74 3.28 8.23 -9.69
C LYS A 74 3.88 9.50 -9.11
N SER A 75 3.71 9.72 -7.80
CA SER A 75 4.30 10.87 -7.11
C SER A 75 5.84 10.82 -7.11
N ALA A 76 6.42 9.64 -6.97
CA ALA A 76 7.87 9.42 -6.96
C ALA A 76 8.50 9.67 -8.33
N GLU A 77 7.85 9.21 -9.40
CA GLU A 77 8.19 9.51 -10.80
C GLU A 77 8.12 11.01 -11.08
N GLY A 78 7.18 11.71 -10.43
CA GLY A 78 7.09 13.17 -10.42
C GLY A 78 8.15 13.89 -9.57
N GLY A 79 9.06 13.16 -8.91
CA GLY A 79 10.17 13.74 -8.13
C GLY A 79 9.85 14.03 -6.66
N ASN A 80 8.78 13.49 -6.09
CA ASN A 80 8.52 13.64 -4.66
C ASN A 80 9.43 12.73 -3.82
N ALA A 81 10.31 13.33 -3.01
CA ALA A 81 11.28 12.60 -2.20
C ALA A 81 10.67 11.67 -1.14
N GLU A 82 9.58 12.08 -0.48
CA GLU A 82 8.89 11.22 0.50
C GLU A 82 8.29 9.98 -0.18
N ALA A 83 7.65 10.18 -1.34
CA ALA A 83 7.08 9.09 -2.11
C ALA A 83 8.18 8.16 -2.65
N GLN A 84 9.31 8.70 -3.11
CA GLN A 84 10.48 7.91 -3.51
C GLN A 84 11.01 7.05 -2.37
N ASN A 85 11.12 7.60 -1.16
CA ASN A 85 11.53 6.84 0.03
C ASN A 85 10.53 5.71 0.35
N TYR A 86 9.23 6.01 0.30
CA TYR A 86 8.19 5.00 0.52
C TYR A 86 8.25 3.88 -0.53
N VAL A 87 8.35 4.22 -1.81
CA VAL A 87 8.45 3.24 -2.91
C VAL A 87 9.73 2.42 -2.81
N GLY A 88 10.86 3.06 -2.51
CA GLY A 88 12.13 2.37 -2.29
C GLY A 88 12.05 1.39 -1.11
N LYS A 89 11.41 1.81 -0.01
CA LYS A 89 11.10 0.92 1.12
C LYS A 89 10.18 -0.22 0.68
N CYS A 90 9.16 0.03 -0.13
CA CYS A 90 8.28 -1.02 -0.64
C CYS A 90 9.00 -2.02 -1.55
N TYR A 91 10.01 -1.60 -2.32
CA TYR A 91 10.83 -2.54 -3.08
C TYR A 91 11.75 -3.35 -2.17
N TYR A 92 12.36 -2.72 -1.17
CA TYR A 92 13.20 -3.38 -0.17
C TYR A 92 12.38 -4.40 0.65
N ASP A 93 11.25 -3.96 1.21
CA ASP A 93 10.33 -4.76 2.00
C ASP A 93 9.57 -5.76 1.13
N GLY A 94 9.25 -5.45 -0.13
CA GLY A 94 8.53 -6.30 -1.06
C GLY A 94 9.35 -7.48 -1.56
N ALA A 95 10.65 -7.28 -1.80
CA ALA A 95 11.59 -8.39 -1.94
C ALA A 95 11.58 -9.28 -0.68
N LEU A 96 11.52 -8.65 0.50
CA LEU A 96 11.37 -9.33 1.79
C LEU A 96 10.02 -10.04 1.97
N ILE A 97 8.90 -9.48 1.47
CA ILE A 97 7.55 -10.08 1.54
C ILE A 97 7.48 -11.29 0.62
N LEU A 98 7.97 -11.20 -0.62
CA LEU A 98 8.04 -12.34 -1.53
C LEU A 98 8.97 -13.43 -1.00
N ILE A 99 10.14 -13.06 -0.44
CA ILE A 99 11.06 -14.00 0.21
C ILE A 99 10.42 -14.63 1.46
N LYS A 100 9.71 -13.86 2.29
CA LYS A 100 9.04 -14.37 3.49
C LYS A 100 7.88 -15.31 3.13
N GLN A 101 7.09 -14.96 2.12
CA GLN A 101 6.00 -15.79 1.61
C GLN A 101 6.53 -17.09 0.99
N PHE A 102 7.65 -17.03 0.28
CA PHE A 102 8.35 -18.21 -0.24
C PHE A 102 8.87 -19.11 0.89
N ILE A 103 9.55 -18.54 1.90
CA ILE A 103 10.05 -19.28 3.07
C ILE A 103 8.90 -19.89 3.89
N ASP A 104 7.79 -19.18 4.06
CA ASP A 104 6.64 -19.67 4.81
C ASP A 104 5.92 -20.82 4.06
N ILE A 105 5.84 -20.75 2.72
CA ILE A 105 5.35 -21.84 1.87
C ILE A 105 6.29 -23.06 1.93
N GLU A 106 7.60 -22.88 1.81
CA GLU A 106 8.58 -23.98 1.91
C GLU A 106 8.53 -24.66 3.29
N LYS A 107 8.40 -23.87 4.37
CA LYS A 107 8.25 -24.41 5.73
C LYS A 107 6.97 -25.25 5.88
N LEU A 108 5.85 -24.80 5.31
CA LEU A 108 4.59 -25.55 5.33
C LEU A 108 4.72 -26.89 4.58
N GLN A 109 5.31 -26.88 3.38
CA GLN A 109 5.56 -28.11 2.61
C GLN A 109 6.47 -29.09 3.36
N ILE A 110 7.54 -28.60 4.01
CA ILE A 110 8.44 -29.44 4.83
C ILE A 110 7.70 -30.04 6.03
N MET A 111 6.80 -29.29 6.68
CA MET A 111 5.98 -29.81 7.78
C MET A 111 5.02 -30.91 7.32
N GLU A 112 4.37 -30.74 6.17
CA GLU A 112 3.48 -31.75 5.59
C GLU A 112 4.24 -33.04 5.22
N LEU A 113 5.40 -32.92 4.56
CA LEU A 113 6.29 -34.06 4.27
C LEU A 113 6.71 -34.80 5.54
N LYS A 114 7.06 -34.06 6.62
CA LYS A 114 7.41 -34.67 7.91
C LYS A 114 6.22 -35.35 8.59
N ARG A 115 4.99 -34.85 8.39
CA ARG A 115 3.76 -35.45 8.92
C ARG A 115 3.42 -36.76 8.20
N GLN A 116 3.56 -36.80 6.87
CA GLN A 116 3.36 -38.01 6.07
C GLN A 116 4.34 -39.11 6.49
N LYS A 117 5.65 -38.79 6.56
CA LYS A 117 6.68 -39.75 7.00
C LYS A 117 6.50 -40.28 8.41
N ARG A 118 5.84 -39.52 9.31
CA ARG A 118 5.53 -39.97 10.68
C ARG A 118 4.29 -40.87 10.73
N GLY A 119 3.36 -40.72 9.79
CA GLY A 119 2.19 -41.60 9.66
C GLY A 119 2.55 -42.99 9.12
N ASP A 120 3.55 -43.08 8.23
CA ASP A 120 4.01 -44.34 7.65
C ASP A 120 4.75 -45.24 8.67
N LEU A 121 5.34 -44.66 9.71
CA LEU A 121 5.99 -45.41 10.82
C LEU A 121 5.00 -46.01 11.83
N SER A 122 3.68 -45.78 11.68
CA SER A 122 2.64 -46.29 12.59
C SER A 122 2.07 -47.66 12.18
N TYR A 123 2.42 -48.20 11.01
CA TYR A 123 1.86 -49.45 10.48
C TYR A 123 2.85 -50.62 10.48
N ASP A 124 3.82 -50.63 11.38
CA ASP A 124 4.71 -51.79 11.57
C ASP A 124 4.67 -52.30 13.01
N HIS A 125 3.48 -52.74 13.44
CA HIS A 125 3.29 -53.62 14.61
C HIS A 125 2.18 -54.65 14.32
N SER A 126 2.23 -55.28 13.15
CA SER A 126 1.47 -56.51 12.91
C SER A 126 2.14 -57.36 11.84
N ILE A 127 3.32 -57.88 12.14
CA ILE A 127 3.68 -59.23 11.72
C ILE A 127 4.22 -59.98 12.95
N ILE A 128 3.78 -61.24 13.06
CA ILE A 128 4.46 -62.40 13.65
C ILE A 128 3.74 -63.01 14.88
N ILE A 129 3.19 -64.20 14.60
CA ILE A 129 2.62 -65.32 15.40
C ILE A 129 1.14 -65.23 15.78
#